data_AF-A0A9D8LW22-F1
#
_entry.id   AF-A0A9D8LW22-F1
#
_cell.length_a   1.000
_cell.length_b   1.000
_cell.length_c   1.000
_cell.angle_alpha   90.00
_cell.angle_beta   90.00
_cell.angle_gamma   90.00
#
_symmetry.space_group_name_H-M   'P 1'
#
loop_
_entity.id
_entity.type
_entity.pdbx_description
1 polymer ?
#
loop_
_entity_poly.entity_id
_entity_poly.type
_entity_poly.pdbx_seq_one_letter_code
_entity_poly.pdbx_strand_id
1 'polypeptide(L)' 'NLLKRERIRRKTYRTREEARQDVFDYIEMFYNPKRKHVRNGMLSPVEFEWQHNT' A
#
# COMPACT_ATOMS: atom_id res chain seq x y z
N ASN A 1 12.12 2.99 0.29
CA ASN A 1 11.08 2.15 0.94
C ASN A 1 10.89 2.59 2.40
N LEU A 2 10.56 3.87 2.61
CA LEU A 2 10.53 4.51 3.95
C LEU A 2 9.19 4.27 4.67
N LEU A 3 8.08 4.24 3.94
CA LEU A 3 6.75 4.16 4.54
C LEU A 3 6.45 2.86 5.30
N LYS A 4 6.84 1.69 4.76
CA LYS A 4 6.69 0.41 5.47
C LYS A 4 7.51 0.40 6.77
N ARG A 5 8.66 1.08 6.79
CA ARG A 5 9.57 1.13 7.95
C ARG A 5 9.05 2.06 9.04
N GLU A 6 8.48 3.21 8.69
CA GLU A 6 7.97 4.17 9.67
C GLU A 6 6.68 3.72 10.36
N ARG A 7 5.70 3.17 9.62
CA ARG A 7 4.43 2.73 10.21
C ARG A 7 4.57 1.47 11.07
N ILE A 8 5.32 0.46 10.59
CA ILE A 8 5.39 -0.84 11.28
C ILE A 8 6.38 -0.81 12.46
N ARG A 9 7.51 -0.08 12.36
CA ARG A 9 8.51 -0.10 13.44
C ARG A 9 8.19 0.81 14.63
N ARG A 10 7.23 1.75 14.52
CA ARG A 10 6.94 2.73 15.59
C ARG A 10 5.56 2.56 16.23
N LYS A 11 4.82 1.52 15.87
CA LYS A 11 3.46 1.28 16.39
C LYS A 11 3.37 -0.11 17.01
N THR A 12 3.02 -0.15 18.29
CA THR A 12 2.65 -1.39 18.97
C THR A 12 1.12 -1.53 18.88
N TYR A 13 0.66 -2.62 18.28
CA TYR A 13 -0.76 -2.93 18.19
C TYR A 13 -1.19 -3.72 19.43
N ARG A 14 -2.39 -3.46 19.94
CA ARG A 14 -2.93 -4.19 21.10
C ARG A 14 -3.47 -5.55 20.67
N THR A 15 -4.03 -5.63 19.46
CA THR A 15 -4.58 -6.85 18.88
C THR A 15 -4.08 -7.08 17.46
N ARG A 16 -4.24 -8.30 16.96
CA ARG A 16 -3.86 -8.66 15.60
C ARG A 16 -4.81 -8.05 14.56
N GLU A 17 -6.06 -7.86 14.95
CA GLU A 17 -7.12 -7.26 14.16
C GLU A 17 -6.81 -5.78 13.88
N GLU A 18 -6.35 -5.02 14.88
CA GLU A 18 -5.88 -3.64 14.70
C GLU A 18 -4.72 -3.56 13.69
N ALA A 19 -3.75 -4.46 13.80
CA ALA A 19 -2.63 -4.52 12.87
C ALA A 19 -3.09 -4.83 11.44
N ARG A 20 -4.05 -5.75 11.30
CA ARG A 20 -4.62 -6.13 10.00
C ARG A 20 -5.36 -4.96 9.36
N GLN A 21 -6.16 -4.22 10.14
CA GLN A 21 -6.87 -3.04 9.63
C GLN A 21 -5.91 -1.95 9.18
N ASP A 22 -4.87 -1.63 9.96
CA ASP A 22 -3.89 -0.60 9.58
C ASP A 22 -3.17 -0.94 8.27
N VAL A 23 -2.81 -2.22 8.10
CA VAL A 23 -2.19 -2.72 6.86
C VAL A 23 -3.17 -2.64 5.69
N PHE A 24 -4.43 -3.00 5.89
CA PHE A 24 -5.46 -2.90 4.86
C PHE A 24 -5.67 -1.46 4.41
N ASP A 25 -5.89 -0.54 5.36
CA ASP A 25 -6.07 0.89 5.07
C ASP A 25 -4.86 1.46 4.33
N TYR A 26 -3.65 1.03 4.72
CA TYR A 26 -2.42 1.42 4.03
C TYR A 26 -2.40 0.96 2.57
N ILE A 27 -2.78 -0.30 2.32
CA ILE A 27 -2.79 -0.88 0.98
C ILE A 27 -3.81 -0.15 0.11
N GLU A 28 -5.05 -0.03 0.59
CA GLU A 28 -6.16 0.52 -0.19
C GLU A 28 -6.08 2.03 -0.38
N MET A 29 -5.74 2.80 0.66
CA MET A 29 -5.81 4.26 0.57
C MET A 29 -4.52 4.91 0.07
N PHE A 30 -3.39 4.20 0.14
CA PHE A 30 -2.08 4.75 -0.18
C PHE A 30 -1.30 3.91 -1.19
N TYR A 31 -1.13 2.61 -0.96
CA TYR A 31 -0.25 1.80 -1.80
C TYR A 31 -0.83 1.63 -3.21
N ASN A 32 -2.01 1.02 -3.31
CA ASN A 32 -2.64 0.66 -4.58
C ASN A 32 -2.96 1.89 -5.46
N PRO A 33 -3.52 2.99 -4.94
CA PRO A 33 -3.91 4.13 -5.79
C PRO A 33 -2.81 5.18 -5.98
N LYS A 34 -1.83 5.32 -5.07
CA LYS A 34 -0.88 6.46 -5.10
C LYS A 34 0.56 6.06 -5.37
N ARG A 35 0.97 4.83 -5.04
CA ARG A 35 2.38 4.45 -5.14
C ARG A 35 2.73 4.05 -6.56
N LYS A 36 3.50 4.91 -7.23
CA LYS A 36 4.01 4.65 -8.58
C LYS A 36 5.20 3.71 -8.56
N HIS A 37 5.27 2.80 -9.54
CA HIS A 37 6.36 1.84 -9.70
C HIS A 37 6.99 1.97 -11.08
N VAL A 38 8.33 2.07 -11.13
CA VAL A 38 9.09 2.11 -12.40
C VAL A 38 8.77 0.89 -13.27
N ARG A 39 8.64 -0.30 -12.67
CA ARG A 39 8.26 -1.53 -13.38
C ARG A 39 6.88 -1.47 -14.03
N ASN A 40 5.97 -0.67 -13.49
CA ASN A 40 4.63 -0.48 -14.04
C ASN A 40 4.58 0.76 -14.95
N GLY A 41 5.71 1.21 -15.51
CA GLY A 41 5.74 2.42 -16.35
C GLY A 41 5.46 3.71 -15.60
N MET A 42 5.81 3.77 -14.31
CA MET A 42 5.47 4.89 -13.40
C MET A 42 3.97 5.04 -13.12
N LEU A 43 3.20 3.96 -13.29
CA LEU A 43 1.80 3.89 -12.88
C LEU A 43 1.68 3.33 -11.46
N SER A 44 0.59 3.70 -10.80
CA SER A 44 0.14 2.98 -9.60
C SER A 44 -0.39 1.59 -9.96
N PRO A 45 -0.44 0.65 -8.98
CA PRO A 45 -1.04 -0.67 -9.21
C PRO A 45 -2.44 -0.61 -9.81
N VAL A 46 -3.32 0.26 -9.30
CA VAL A 46 -4.69 0.41 -9.83
C VAL A 46 -4.67 0.89 -11.27
N GLU A 47 -3.92 1.96 -11.57
CA GLU A 47 -3.82 2.48 -12.93
C GLU A 47 -3.24 1.44 -13.91
N PHE A 48 -2.26 0.65 -13.45
CA PHE A 48 -1.68 -0.41 -14.24
C PHE A 48 -2.71 -1.52 -14.54
N GLU A 49 -3.44 -2.01 -13.54
CA GLU A 49 -4.49 -3.01 -13.73
C GLU A 49 -5.59 -2.52 -14.68
N TRP A 50 -6.03 -1.26 -14.54
CA TRP A 50 -7.02 -0.66 -15.43
C TRP A 50 -6.59 -0.62 -16.89
N GLN A 51 -5.30 -0.35 -17.15
CA GLN A 51 -4.77 -0.31 -18.51
C GLN A 51 -4.55 -1.70 -19.14
N HIS A 52 -4.43 -2.75 -18.33
CA HIS A 52 -4.08 -4.10 -18.79
C HIS A 52 -5.24 -5.11 -18.72
N ASN A 53 -6.37 -4.75 -18.10
CA ASN A 53 -7.59 -5.56 -18.04
C ASN A 53 -8.59 -5.26 -19.19
N THR A 54 -8.10 -4.86 -20.38
CA THR A 54 -8.87 -4.90 -21.64
C THR A 54 -8.95 -6.31 -22.21
#